data_AF-A0A9D3T7T3-F1
#
_entry.id   AF-A0A9D3T7T3-F1
#
_cell.length_a   1.000
_cell.length_b   1.000
_cell.length_c   1.000
_cell.angle_alpha   90.00
_cell.angle_beta   90.00
_cell.angle_gamma   90.00
#
_symmetry.space_group_name_H-M   'P 1'
#
loop_
_entity.id
_entity.type
_entity.pdbx_description
1 polymer ?
#
loop_
_entity_poly.entity_id
_entity_poly.type
_entity_poly.pdbx_seq_one_letter_code
_entity_poly.pdbx_strand_id
1 'polypeptide(L)'
;MRWLGCYRLGLLWKALLVFLAIAFAGQLLGVIFSKSVPSERPHPMFSLPPAEAQGASLGSCRPHTHVMFLKTHKTASSTVLNMLYRFGDERGLRFALPLGYQFGYPLPFNAHRVKGYRGPHVVDFSIMGNHMRFNKPEVEKVMPPDTFYFSILRDPVALAESSYAYYKAVAPAFKRAKGLADFAADPWRHYDPRLRNNHYARNLLWFDFGLDHNANFSEALAQRGEAAVRRAFRLILLAEHFDQSMVLLRHALCWPLDAVVSFSLNAR
;
A
#
# COMPACT_ATOMS: atom_id res chain seq x y z
N MET A 1 -31.84 -63.57 9.11
CA MET A 1 -31.75 -63.21 7.68
C MET A 1 -30.86 -61.98 7.51
N ARG A 2 -29.80 -62.11 6.69
CA ARG A 2 -29.05 -61.05 5.97
C ARG A 2 -28.36 -59.97 6.83
N TRP A 3 -27.03 -59.90 6.98
CA TRP A 3 -25.95 -59.74 5.98
C TRP A 3 -26.28 -58.70 4.91
N LEU A 4 -25.83 -57.45 5.09
CA LEU A 4 -25.48 -56.46 4.05
C LEU A 4 -25.09 -55.12 4.71
N GLY A 5 -23.80 -54.76 4.66
CA GLY A 5 -23.37 -53.44 5.15
C GLY A 5 -21.88 -53.08 5.06
N CYS A 6 -20.97 -54.00 4.71
CA CYS A 6 -19.52 -53.68 4.64
C CYS A 6 -19.01 -53.23 3.25
N TYR A 7 -19.87 -53.07 2.24
CA TYR A 7 -19.41 -52.83 0.85
C TYR A 7 -19.19 -51.36 0.48
N ARG A 8 -19.70 -50.38 1.25
CA ARG A 8 -19.62 -48.95 0.86
C ARG A 8 -18.31 -48.25 1.23
N LEU A 9 -17.58 -48.73 2.25
CA LEU A 9 -16.33 -48.10 2.68
C LEU A 9 -15.15 -48.44 1.74
N GLY A 10 -15.18 -49.63 1.13
CA GLY A 10 -14.14 -50.09 0.20
C GLY A 10 -14.17 -49.37 -1.16
N LEU A 11 -15.33 -48.92 -1.64
CA LEU A 11 -15.43 -48.18 -2.90
C LEU A 11 -14.87 -46.75 -2.77
N LEU A 12 -15.14 -46.09 -1.65
CA LEU A 12 -14.68 -44.72 -1.40
C LEU A 12 -13.15 -44.64 -1.27
N TRP A 13 -12.52 -45.61 -0.60
CA TRP A 13 -11.06 -45.66 -0.51
C TRP A 13 -10.43 -45.96 -1.89
N LYS A 14 -10.99 -46.90 -2.65
CA LYS A 14 -10.50 -47.20 -4.00
C LYS A 14 -10.61 -45.99 -4.93
N ALA A 15 -11.70 -45.22 -4.85
CA ALA A 15 -11.84 -43.98 -5.61
C ALA A 15 -10.79 -42.93 -5.19
N LEU A 16 -10.53 -42.76 -3.89
CA LEU A 16 -9.52 -41.82 -3.39
C LEU A 16 -8.10 -42.17 -3.87
N LEU A 17 -7.75 -43.45 -3.89
CA LEU A 17 -6.45 -43.92 -4.41
C LEU A 17 -6.30 -43.68 -5.91
N VAL A 18 -7.37 -43.85 -6.69
CA VAL A 18 -7.37 -43.54 -8.12
C VAL A 18 -7.18 -42.05 -8.36
N PHE A 19 -7.87 -41.18 -7.61
CA PHE A 19 -7.69 -39.73 -7.73
C PHE A 19 -6.27 -39.28 -7.35
N LEU A 20 -5.68 -39.85 -6.29
CA LEU A 20 -4.29 -39.58 -5.90
C LEU A 20 -3.30 -40.05 -6.97
N ALA A 21 -3.51 -41.23 -7.57
CA ALA A 21 -2.66 -41.75 -8.64
C ALA A 21 -2.74 -40.88 -9.91
N ILE A 22 -3.94 -40.42 -10.28
CA ILE A 22 -4.13 -39.52 -11.43
C ILE A 22 -3.48 -38.14 -11.18
N ALA A 23 -3.62 -37.59 -9.98
CA ALA A 23 -3.00 -36.32 -9.63
C ALA A 23 -1.46 -36.41 -9.64
N PHE A 24 -0.90 -37.52 -9.16
CA PHE A 24 0.55 -37.75 -9.19
C PHE A 24 1.08 -37.98 -10.62
N ALA A 25 0.34 -38.73 -11.45
CA ALA A 25 0.67 -38.89 -12.86
C ALA A 25 0.60 -37.57 -13.64
N GLY A 26 -0.38 -36.71 -13.33
CA GLY A 26 -0.50 -35.36 -13.91
C GLY A 26 0.67 -34.44 -13.52
N GLN A 27 1.14 -34.50 -12.28
CA GLN A 27 2.33 -33.76 -11.84
C GLN A 27 3.62 -34.26 -12.52
N LEU A 28 3.78 -35.56 -12.69
CA LEU A 28 4.92 -36.13 -13.43
C LEU A 28 4.90 -35.77 -14.92
N LEU A 29 3.73 -35.80 -15.57
CA LEU A 29 3.58 -35.33 -16.95
C LEU A 29 3.88 -33.83 -17.09
N GLY A 30 3.42 -32.99 -16.16
CA GLY A 30 3.71 -31.55 -16.16
C GLY A 30 5.21 -31.23 -15.96
N VAL A 31 5.92 -32.04 -15.19
CA VAL A 31 7.37 -31.89 -14.96
C VAL A 31 8.19 -32.41 -16.16
N ILE A 32 7.74 -33.44 -16.87
CA ILE A 32 8.41 -33.97 -18.06
C ILE A 32 8.22 -33.04 -19.27
N PHE A 33 7.03 -32.45 -19.45
CA PHE A 33 6.77 -31.51 -20.56
C PHE A 33 7.37 -30.12 -20.38
N SER A 34 7.84 -29.76 -19.17
CA SER A 34 8.50 -28.47 -18.91
C SER A 34 9.99 -28.45 -19.30
N LYS A 35 10.57 -29.58 -19.76
CA LYS A 35 12.01 -29.72 -20.00
C LYS A 35 12.48 -29.72 -21.46
N SER A 36 11.63 -29.41 -22.43
CA SER A 36 12.05 -29.39 -23.84
C SER A 36 11.34 -28.33 -24.68
N VAL A 37 11.58 -27.05 -24.35
CA VAL A 37 11.42 -25.93 -25.30
C VAL A 37 12.70 -25.10 -25.27
N PRO A 38 13.53 -25.10 -26.32
CA PRO A 38 14.61 -24.14 -26.47
C PRO A 38 14.01 -22.74 -26.58
N SER A 39 14.40 -21.85 -25.68
CA SER A 39 14.04 -20.43 -25.75
C SER A 39 14.85 -19.79 -26.89
N GLU A 40 14.25 -19.63 -28.06
CA GLU A 40 14.74 -18.71 -29.08
C GLU A 40 14.64 -17.27 -28.53
N ARG A 41 15.75 -16.53 -28.62
CA ARG A 41 15.77 -15.10 -28.26
C ARG A 41 14.82 -14.35 -29.20
N PRO A 42 13.83 -13.60 -28.71
CA PRO A 42 13.11 -12.67 -29.55
C PRO A 42 14.09 -11.57 -29.98
N HIS A 43 14.32 -11.45 -31.29
CA HIS A 43 14.91 -10.25 -31.85
C HIS A 43 14.01 -9.05 -31.51
N PRO A 44 14.55 -7.92 -31.01
CA PRO A 44 13.74 -6.76 -30.68
C PRO A 44 13.20 -6.16 -31.97
N MET A 45 11.91 -6.37 -32.24
CA MET A 45 11.21 -5.84 -33.40
C MET A 45 10.78 -4.37 -33.23
N PHE A 46 11.32 -3.69 -32.22
CA PHE A 46 11.24 -2.24 -32.07
C PHE A 46 12.62 -1.71 -31.71
N SER A 47 13.25 -1.09 -32.70
CA SER A 47 14.35 -0.17 -32.46
C SER A 47 13.80 0.98 -31.60
N LEU A 48 14.13 0.98 -30.31
CA LEU A 48 13.92 2.15 -29.46
C LEU A 48 14.63 3.34 -30.14
N PRO A 49 13.97 4.48 -30.34
CA PRO A 49 14.67 5.69 -30.76
C PRO A 49 15.75 6.02 -29.72
N PRO A 50 16.82 6.75 -30.12
CA PRO A 50 17.88 7.15 -29.20
C PRO A 50 17.29 7.88 -28.00
N ALA A 51 18.01 7.84 -26.87
CA ALA A 51 17.63 8.32 -25.54
C ALA A 51 17.31 9.84 -25.44
N GLU A 52 16.34 10.33 -26.20
CA GLU A 52 15.85 11.71 -26.26
C GLU A 52 14.40 11.85 -25.80
N ALA A 53 13.77 10.79 -25.28
CA ALA A 53 12.54 10.91 -24.49
C ALA A 53 12.82 11.34 -23.03
N GLN A 54 13.94 12.03 -22.79
CA GLN A 54 14.21 12.68 -21.52
C GLN A 54 13.36 13.96 -21.49
N GLY A 55 12.14 13.85 -20.94
CA GLY A 55 11.35 15.02 -20.58
C GLY A 55 12.23 16.04 -19.85
N ALA A 56 12.04 17.33 -20.16
CA ALA A 56 12.85 18.48 -19.75
C ALA A 56 13.88 18.20 -18.64
N SER A 57 15.16 18.43 -18.97
CA SER A 57 16.30 18.47 -18.04
C SER A 57 15.88 19.14 -16.73
N LEU A 58 16.00 18.43 -15.62
CA LEU A 58 15.66 18.91 -14.26
C LEU A 58 16.62 19.99 -13.74
N GLY A 59 17.55 20.49 -14.55
CA GLY A 59 18.70 21.27 -14.10
C GLY A 59 19.66 20.40 -13.28
N SER A 60 20.68 21.03 -12.66
CA SER A 60 21.57 20.31 -11.74
C SER A 60 20.90 20.12 -10.39
N CYS A 61 20.36 18.94 -10.11
CA CYS A 61 19.97 18.56 -8.76
C CYS A 61 20.31 17.10 -8.46
N ARG A 62 20.46 16.77 -7.17
CA ARG A 62 20.85 15.42 -6.73
C ARG A 62 19.59 14.61 -6.42
N PRO A 63 19.47 13.37 -6.95
CA PRO A 63 18.35 12.50 -6.61
C PRO A 63 18.25 12.28 -5.09
N HIS A 64 17.06 12.49 -4.54
CA HIS A 64 16.77 12.15 -3.15
C HIS A 64 16.64 10.63 -3.00
N THR A 65 17.47 10.03 -2.14
CA THR A 65 17.43 8.58 -1.83
C THR A 65 16.88 8.29 -0.45
N HIS A 66 16.93 9.26 0.47
CA HIS A 66 16.27 9.21 1.78
C HIS A 66 14.85 9.75 1.65
N VAL A 67 13.86 8.86 1.65
CA VAL A 67 12.46 9.19 1.35
C VAL A 67 11.53 8.54 2.36
N MET A 68 10.68 9.36 2.99
CA MET A 68 9.56 8.89 3.78
C MET A 68 8.26 9.26 3.08
N PHE A 69 7.51 8.22 2.72
CA PHE A 69 6.18 8.34 2.16
C PHE A 69 5.14 7.92 3.19
N LEU A 70 4.34 8.86 3.68
CA LEU A 70 3.17 8.48 4.46
C LEU A 70 2.09 7.95 3.52
N LYS A 71 1.98 6.63 3.45
CA LYS A 71 0.95 5.94 2.69
C LYS A 71 -0.42 6.02 3.38
N THR A 72 -1.26 6.94 2.92
CA THR A 72 -2.66 7.08 3.35
C THR A 72 -3.58 6.05 2.68
N HIS A 73 -4.69 5.72 3.32
CA HIS A 73 -5.63 4.73 2.81
C HIS A 73 -6.52 5.32 1.71
N LYS A 74 -6.80 4.52 0.67
CA LYS A 74 -7.79 4.82 -0.40
C LYS A 74 -7.48 6.07 -1.26
N THR A 75 -6.20 6.42 -1.37
CA THR A 75 -5.69 7.63 -2.06
C THR A 75 -4.77 7.31 -3.25
N ALA A 76 -4.91 6.14 -3.89
CA ALA A 76 -3.96 5.63 -4.91
C ALA A 76 -2.51 5.43 -4.39
N SER A 77 -2.32 5.46 -3.07
CA SER A 77 -1.01 5.36 -2.42
C SER A 77 -0.26 4.03 -2.62
N SER A 78 -0.95 2.93 -2.95
CA SER A 78 -0.29 1.68 -3.33
C SER A 78 0.49 1.80 -4.65
N THR A 79 -0.01 2.59 -5.59
CA THR A 79 0.68 2.87 -6.86
C THR A 79 1.98 3.62 -6.60
N VAL A 80 1.91 4.67 -5.77
CA VAL A 80 3.09 5.45 -5.33
C VAL A 80 4.09 4.57 -4.59
N LEU A 81 3.64 3.70 -3.67
CA LEU A 81 4.55 2.80 -2.95
C LEU A 81 5.28 1.83 -3.89
N ASN A 82 4.58 1.25 -4.87
CA ASN A 82 5.22 0.36 -5.85
C ASN A 82 6.27 1.08 -6.68
N MET A 83 6.01 2.34 -7.07
CA MET A 83 6.98 3.19 -7.75
C MET A 83 8.23 3.42 -6.88
N LEU A 84 8.07 3.73 -5.59
CA LEU A 84 9.20 3.88 -4.66
C LEU A 84 10.01 2.58 -4.50
N TYR A 85 9.33 1.43 -4.44
CA TYR A 85 10.00 0.13 -4.37
C TYR A 85 10.81 -0.19 -5.62
N ARG A 86 10.27 0.07 -6.81
CA ARG A 86 11.01 -0.09 -8.07
C ARG A 86 12.27 0.78 -8.09
N PHE A 87 12.13 2.08 -7.81
CA PHE A 87 13.27 2.99 -7.80
C PHE A 87 14.36 2.55 -6.82
N GLY A 88 13.97 2.15 -5.61
CA GLY A 88 14.91 1.72 -4.59
C GLY A 88 15.57 0.38 -4.88
N ASP A 89 14.84 -0.59 -5.42
CA ASP A 89 15.37 -1.91 -5.76
C ASP A 89 16.42 -1.81 -6.88
N GLU A 90 16.11 -1.07 -7.95
CA GLU A 90 17.05 -0.79 -9.06
C GLU A 90 18.37 -0.13 -8.61
N ARG A 91 18.38 0.52 -7.44
CA ARG A 91 19.53 1.26 -6.89
C ARG A 91 20.12 0.62 -5.64
N GLY A 92 19.64 -0.57 -5.24
CA GLY A 92 20.10 -1.25 -4.03
C GLY A 92 19.86 -0.46 -2.75
N LEU A 93 18.82 0.39 -2.71
CA LEU A 93 18.46 1.18 -1.52
C LEU A 93 17.86 0.28 -0.43
N ARG A 94 18.14 0.63 0.84
CA ARG A 94 17.64 -0.16 1.97
C ARG A 94 16.24 0.30 2.37
N PHE A 95 15.27 -0.60 2.33
CA PHE A 95 13.91 -0.30 2.77
C PHE A 95 13.74 -0.49 4.28
N ALA A 96 13.14 0.48 4.95
CA ALA A 96 12.53 0.25 6.25
C ALA A 96 11.22 -0.52 6.00
N LEU A 97 11.20 -1.81 6.34
CA LEU A 97 10.05 -2.70 6.14
C LEU A 97 9.42 -3.10 7.47
N PRO A 98 8.09 -3.31 7.51
CA PRO A 98 7.41 -3.78 8.72
C PRO A 98 7.78 -5.23 9.07
N LEU A 99 7.57 -5.61 10.33
CA LEU A 99 7.64 -7.02 10.78
C LEU A 99 6.52 -7.90 10.19
N GLY A 100 5.40 -7.29 9.82
CA GLY A 100 4.26 -7.94 9.17
C GLY A 100 3.89 -7.22 7.86
N TYR A 101 2.60 -6.99 7.63
CA TYR A 101 2.13 -6.26 6.44
C TYR A 101 2.12 -4.73 6.60
N GLN A 102 2.09 -4.23 7.85
CA GLN A 102 2.05 -2.80 8.21
C GLN A 102 2.88 -2.53 9.47
N PHE A 103 3.20 -1.26 9.73
CA PHE A 103 3.96 -0.85 10.90
C PHE A 103 3.11 -0.74 12.18
N GLY A 104 2.47 -1.83 12.60
CA GLY A 104 1.71 -1.88 13.86
C GLY A 104 0.39 -1.10 13.87
N TYR A 105 -0.12 -0.73 12.69
CA TYR A 105 -1.41 -0.07 12.51
C TYR A 105 -2.54 -0.92 13.14
N PRO A 106 -3.52 -0.33 13.85
CA PRO A 106 -3.89 1.10 13.89
C PRO A 106 -3.26 1.92 15.03
N LEU A 107 -2.33 1.37 15.80
CA LEU A 107 -1.62 2.12 16.83
C LEU A 107 -0.65 3.13 16.18
N PRO A 108 -0.34 4.26 16.86
CA PRO A 108 0.71 5.18 16.41
C PRO A 108 2.00 4.42 16.09
N PHE A 109 2.67 4.84 15.01
CA PHE A 109 3.93 4.24 14.59
C PHE A 109 4.94 4.25 15.72
N ASN A 110 5.75 3.19 15.78
CA ASN A 110 6.85 3.03 16.70
C ASN A 110 8.03 2.37 15.96
N ALA A 111 9.24 2.86 16.18
CA ALA A 111 10.43 2.44 15.44
C ALA A 111 10.72 0.93 15.56
N HIS A 112 10.36 0.29 16.67
CA HIS A 112 10.51 -1.16 16.86
C HIS A 112 9.60 -2.01 15.94
N ARG A 113 8.69 -1.39 15.20
CA ARG A 113 7.90 -2.07 14.16
C ARG A 113 8.68 -2.27 12.85
N VAL A 114 9.87 -1.69 12.73
CA VAL A 114 10.75 -1.83 11.56
C VAL A 114 11.66 -3.05 11.72
N LYS A 115 11.67 -3.92 10.71
CA LYS A 115 12.53 -5.09 10.66
C LYS A 115 14.00 -4.65 10.67
N GLY A 116 14.76 -5.21 11.62
CA GLY A 116 16.19 -4.91 11.74
C GLY A 116 16.52 -3.59 12.42
N TYR A 117 15.54 -2.84 12.94
CA TYR A 117 15.80 -1.67 13.77
C TYR A 117 16.51 -2.07 15.07
N ARG A 118 17.65 -1.42 15.36
CA ARG A 118 18.51 -1.70 16.53
C ARG A 118 18.75 -0.47 17.41
N GLY A 119 18.03 0.62 17.14
CA GLY A 119 18.23 1.92 17.77
C GLY A 119 18.40 3.02 16.74
N PRO A 120 18.33 4.30 17.17
CA PRO A 120 18.44 5.44 16.27
C PRO A 120 19.78 5.47 15.56
N HIS A 121 19.76 5.69 14.24
CA HIS A 121 20.96 5.87 13.41
C HIS A 121 21.96 4.68 13.44
N VAL A 122 21.53 3.49 13.89
CA VAL A 122 22.36 2.27 13.88
C VAL A 122 22.33 1.58 12.50
N VAL A 123 21.21 1.69 11.80
CA VAL A 123 21.01 1.10 10.48
C VAL A 123 20.54 2.19 9.53
N ASP A 124 21.26 2.35 8.42
CA ASP A 124 20.89 3.32 7.39
C ASP A 124 19.75 2.77 6.53
N PHE A 125 18.55 3.30 6.74
CA PHE A 125 17.40 3.08 5.88
C PHE A 125 17.25 4.23 4.90
N SER A 126 16.90 3.91 3.66
CA SER A 126 16.74 4.87 2.57
C SER A 126 15.28 5.16 2.28
N ILE A 127 14.41 4.15 2.23
CA ILE A 127 13.00 4.35 1.87
C ILE A 127 12.08 3.73 2.91
N MET A 128 11.10 4.51 3.36
CA MET A 128 10.03 4.05 4.26
C MET A 128 8.67 4.45 3.68
N GLY A 129 7.76 3.47 3.51
CA GLY A 129 6.49 3.76 2.83
C GLY A 129 5.31 2.82 3.11
N ASN A 130 5.46 1.76 3.92
CA ASN A 130 4.32 0.91 4.28
C ASN A 130 3.34 1.65 5.20
N HIS A 131 2.09 1.16 5.25
CA HIS A 131 1.06 1.79 6.08
C HIS A 131 1.48 1.85 7.55
N MET A 132 1.20 3.00 8.14
CA MET A 132 1.39 3.32 9.54
C MET A 132 0.35 4.35 9.95
N ARG A 133 0.15 4.52 11.26
CA ARG A 133 -0.45 5.73 11.79
C ARG A 133 0.69 6.68 12.14
N PHE A 134 0.79 7.81 11.46
CA PHE A 134 1.99 8.65 11.49
C PHE A 134 2.37 9.09 12.91
N ASN A 135 3.68 9.02 13.20
CA ASN A 135 4.26 9.49 14.44
C ASN A 135 5.67 9.99 14.15
N LYS A 136 5.79 11.30 13.84
CA LYS A 136 7.03 11.90 13.34
C LYS A 136 8.26 11.64 14.24
N PRO A 137 8.21 11.84 15.58
CA PRO A 137 9.33 11.54 16.45
C PRO A 137 9.84 10.09 16.37
N GLU A 138 8.96 9.12 16.09
CA GLU A 138 9.36 7.72 15.93
C GLU A 138 9.93 7.45 14.54
N VAL A 139 9.44 8.12 13.50
CA VAL A 139 9.98 8.03 12.14
C VAL A 139 11.41 8.60 12.08
N GLU A 140 11.68 9.70 12.79
CA GLU A 140 13.01 10.32 12.85
C GLU A 140 14.07 9.46 13.55
N LYS A 141 13.66 8.46 14.32
CA LYS A 141 14.59 7.45 14.85
C LYS A 141 15.05 6.46 13.78
N VAL A 142 14.27 6.27 12.73
CA VAL A 142 14.52 5.30 11.66
C VAL A 142 15.18 5.97 10.46
N MET A 143 14.66 7.13 10.06
CA MET A 143 15.02 7.81 8.83
C MET A 143 16.09 8.88 9.07
N PRO A 144 17.09 9.04 8.17
CA PRO A 144 18.11 10.08 8.28
C PRO A 144 17.55 11.51 8.33
N PRO A 145 18.27 12.50 8.91
CA PRO A 145 17.78 13.88 9.02
C PRO A 145 17.48 14.59 7.71
N ASP A 146 18.12 14.21 6.59
CA ASP A 146 17.92 14.77 5.26
C ASP A 146 16.77 14.11 4.47
N THR A 147 15.97 13.27 5.14
CA THR A 147 14.86 12.54 4.53
C THR A 147 13.81 13.48 3.92
N PHE A 148 13.42 13.22 2.67
CA PHE A 148 12.32 13.90 2.01
C PHE A 148 10.98 13.28 2.42
N TYR A 149 10.16 14.02 3.17
CA TYR A 149 8.83 13.59 3.61
C TYR A 149 7.75 14.03 2.64
N PHE A 150 6.93 13.10 2.17
CA PHE A 150 5.75 13.41 1.38
C PHE A 150 4.59 12.45 1.65
N SER A 151 3.39 12.84 1.22
CA SER A 151 2.19 12.02 1.31
C SER A 151 1.25 12.30 0.14
N ILE A 152 0.10 11.64 0.12
CA ILE A 152 -0.95 11.83 -0.88
C ILE A 152 -2.31 11.96 -0.18
N LEU A 153 -3.10 12.93 -0.62
CA LEU A 153 -4.47 13.14 -0.17
C LEU A 153 -5.45 12.79 -1.30
N ARG A 154 -6.72 12.77 -0.92
CA ARG A 154 -7.85 12.58 -1.80
C ARG A 154 -9.00 13.47 -1.31
N ASP A 155 -9.87 13.87 -2.21
CA ASP A 155 -11.14 14.49 -1.86
C ASP A 155 -11.85 13.68 -0.75
N PRO A 156 -12.30 14.31 0.35
CA PRO A 156 -12.90 13.60 1.48
C PRO A 156 -14.15 12.80 1.13
N VAL A 157 -14.95 13.23 0.15
CA VAL A 157 -16.16 12.52 -0.28
C VAL A 157 -15.76 11.27 -1.05
N ALA A 158 -14.94 11.40 -2.09
CA ALA A 158 -14.45 10.27 -2.88
C ALA A 158 -13.67 9.24 -2.02
N LEU A 159 -12.93 9.73 -1.02
CA LEU A 159 -12.28 8.90 -0.01
C LEU A 159 -13.31 8.11 0.81
N ALA A 160 -14.35 8.75 1.31
CA ALA A 160 -15.39 8.11 2.12
C ALA A 160 -16.12 7.01 1.34
N GLU A 161 -16.46 7.25 0.08
CA GLU A 161 -17.07 6.25 -0.81
C GLU A 161 -16.15 5.04 -1.01
N SER A 162 -14.87 5.29 -1.33
CA SER A 162 -13.88 4.24 -1.53
C SER A 162 -13.59 3.45 -0.25
N SER A 163 -13.55 4.14 0.89
CA SER A 163 -13.40 3.52 2.21
C SER A 163 -14.60 2.65 2.56
N TYR A 164 -15.82 3.17 2.38
CA TYR A 164 -17.05 2.43 2.62
C TYR A 164 -17.09 1.15 1.79
N ALA A 165 -16.86 1.25 0.48
CA ALA A 165 -16.90 0.10 -0.42
C ALA A 165 -15.84 -0.96 -0.05
N TYR A 166 -14.62 -0.53 0.27
CA TYR A 166 -13.51 -1.44 0.55
C TYR A 166 -13.59 -2.07 1.95
N TYR A 167 -13.98 -1.30 2.96
CA TYR A 167 -14.00 -1.75 4.36
C TYR A 167 -15.38 -2.19 4.86
N LYS A 168 -16.39 -2.27 3.97
CA LYS A 168 -17.78 -2.65 4.30
C LYS A 168 -17.89 -3.87 5.21
N ALA A 169 -17.10 -4.92 4.93
CA ALA A 169 -17.15 -6.18 5.67
C ALA A 169 -16.40 -6.16 7.02
N VAL A 170 -15.48 -5.21 7.22
CA VAL A 170 -14.52 -5.23 8.35
C VAL A 170 -14.69 -4.07 9.33
N ALA A 171 -15.25 -2.93 8.89
CA ALA A 171 -15.58 -1.80 9.75
C ALA A 171 -17.02 -1.95 10.26
N PRO A 172 -17.24 -2.09 11.59
CA PRO A 172 -18.58 -2.31 12.13
C PRO A 172 -19.61 -1.24 11.76
N ALA A 173 -19.21 0.03 11.69
CA ALA A 173 -20.08 1.13 11.28
C ALA A 173 -20.59 0.93 9.85
N PHE A 174 -19.69 0.65 8.92
CA PHE A 174 -20.08 0.34 7.56
C PHE A 174 -20.92 -0.92 7.49
N LYS A 175 -20.53 -2.01 8.17
CA LYS A 175 -21.28 -3.28 8.15
C LYS A 175 -22.73 -3.13 8.62
N ARG A 176 -22.98 -2.29 9.64
CA ARG A 176 -24.32 -2.04 10.20
C ARG A 176 -25.22 -1.21 9.29
N ALA A 177 -24.66 -0.34 8.46
CA ALA A 177 -25.44 0.45 7.53
C ALA A 177 -26.05 -0.44 6.42
N LYS A 178 -27.25 -0.12 5.95
CA LYS A 178 -27.90 -0.81 4.83
C LYS A 178 -27.24 -0.47 3.49
N GLY A 179 -26.68 0.74 3.37
CA GLY A 179 -26.04 1.27 2.18
C GLY A 179 -25.20 2.50 2.51
N LEU A 180 -24.44 3.01 1.54
CA LEU A 180 -23.65 4.22 1.74
C LEU A 180 -24.55 5.42 2.08
N ALA A 181 -25.70 5.54 1.40
CA ALA A 181 -26.68 6.59 1.69
C ALA A 181 -27.23 6.51 3.12
N ASP A 182 -27.54 5.31 3.62
CA ASP A 182 -27.98 5.08 5.00
C ASP A 182 -26.90 5.49 6.01
N PHE A 183 -25.64 5.14 5.74
CA PHE A 183 -24.51 5.56 6.57
C PHE A 183 -24.30 7.09 6.55
N ALA A 184 -24.39 7.72 5.36
CA ALA A 184 -24.16 9.15 5.21
C ALA A 184 -25.28 10.01 5.84
N ALA A 185 -26.51 9.50 5.88
CA ALA A 185 -27.65 10.19 6.48
C ALA A 185 -27.52 10.33 8.01
N ASP A 186 -27.03 9.30 8.69
CA ASP A 186 -26.78 9.33 10.14
C ASP A 186 -25.56 8.46 10.51
N PRO A 187 -24.33 8.96 10.31
CA PRO A 187 -23.13 8.17 10.59
C PRO A 187 -22.97 7.84 12.07
N TRP A 188 -23.52 8.66 12.96
CA TRP A 188 -23.40 8.53 14.41
C TRP A 188 -24.19 7.35 14.97
N ARG A 189 -25.35 7.04 14.36
CA ARG A 189 -26.08 5.81 14.65
C ARG A 189 -25.25 4.55 14.42
N HIS A 190 -24.30 4.59 13.49
CA HIS A 190 -23.47 3.46 13.12
C HIS A 190 -22.07 3.49 13.71
N TYR A 191 -21.56 4.65 14.11
CA TYR A 191 -20.18 4.80 14.55
C TYR A 191 -20.02 4.59 16.06
N ASP A 192 -19.03 3.79 16.45
CA ASP A 192 -18.58 3.64 17.84
C ASP A 192 -17.04 3.58 17.85
N PRO A 193 -16.36 4.57 18.46
CA PRO A 193 -14.90 4.67 18.41
C PRO A 193 -14.17 3.55 19.17
N ARG A 194 -14.86 2.79 20.03
CA ARG A 194 -14.27 1.70 20.83
C ARG A 194 -14.15 0.40 20.04
N LEU A 195 -14.87 0.29 18.92
CA LEU A 195 -14.88 -0.92 18.12
C LEU A 195 -13.63 -1.01 17.23
N ARG A 196 -13.04 -2.20 17.18
CA ARG A 196 -11.90 -2.49 16.30
C ARG A 196 -12.26 -2.18 14.84
N ASN A 197 -11.29 -1.64 14.09
CA ASN A 197 -11.41 -1.23 12.68
C ASN A 197 -12.36 -0.07 12.39
N ASN A 198 -13.05 0.49 13.39
CA ASN A 198 -14.07 1.51 13.09
C ASN A 198 -13.48 2.84 12.62
N HIS A 199 -12.19 3.10 12.89
CA HIS A 199 -11.48 4.29 12.39
C HIS A 199 -11.52 4.43 10.85
N TYR A 200 -11.70 3.35 10.08
CA TYR A 200 -11.92 3.43 8.63
C TYR A 200 -13.18 4.22 8.24
N ALA A 201 -14.14 4.35 9.15
CA ALA A 201 -15.42 4.98 8.92
C ALA A 201 -15.48 6.47 9.29
N ARG A 202 -14.40 7.06 9.82
CA ARG A 202 -14.42 8.45 10.27
C ARG A 202 -13.07 9.13 10.07
N ASN A 203 -13.05 10.23 9.31
CA ASN A 203 -11.89 11.12 9.16
C ASN A 203 -10.58 10.35 8.88
N LEU A 204 -10.61 9.38 7.95
CA LEU A 204 -9.54 8.41 7.76
C LEU A 204 -8.18 9.05 7.42
N LEU A 205 -8.15 10.13 6.62
CA LEU A 205 -6.93 10.90 6.39
C LEU A 205 -6.39 11.46 7.71
N TRP A 206 -7.23 12.13 8.50
CA TRP A 206 -6.86 12.66 9.82
C TRP A 206 -6.26 11.57 10.72
N PHE A 207 -6.85 10.36 10.69
CA PHE A 207 -6.34 9.20 11.39
C PHE A 207 -4.94 8.77 10.92
N ASP A 208 -4.75 8.62 9.60
CA ASP A 208 -3.48 8.21 8.99
C ASP A 208 -2.34 9.19 9.32
N PHE A 209 -2.62 10.50 9.32
CA PHE A 209 -1.68 11.55 9.75
C PHE A 209 -1.38 11.56 11.25
N GLY A 210 -1.92 10.62 12.02
CA GLY A 210 -1.65 10.46 13.45
C GLY A 210 -2.52 11.36 14.35
N LEU A 211 -3.42 12.14 13.77
CA LEU A 211 -4.27 13.07 14.50
C LEU A 211 -5.47 12.35 15.15
N ASP A 212 -6.17 13.05 16.05
CA ASP A 212 -7.38 12.51 16.66
C ASP A 212 -8.59 12.66 15.73
N HIS A 213 -8.91 11.60 15.00
CA HIS A 213 -10.08 11.51 14.12
C HIS A 213 -11.44 11.59 14.84
N ASN A 214 -11.48 11.40 16.17
CA ASN A 214 -12.70 11.43 16.97
C ASN A 214 -12.99 12.79 17.60
N ALA A 215 -12.03 13.72 17.57
CA ALA A 215 -12.22 15.06 18.08
C ALA A 215 -13.38 15.77 17.37
N ASN A 216 -14.09 16.61 18.12
CA ASN A 216 -15.10 17.50 17.55
C ASN A 216 -14.43 18.55 16.68
N PHE A 217 -15.04 18.85 15.54
CA PHE A 217 -14.51 19.86 14.65
C PHE A 217 -14.50 21.23 15.33
N SER A 218 -13.39 21.93 15.17
CA SER A 218 -13.28 23.36 15.38
C SER A 218 -12.26 23.88 14.38
N GLU A 219 -12.41 25.14 13.96
CA GLU A 219 -11.47 25.76 13.03
C GLU A 219 -10.04 25.76 13.58
N ALA A 220 -9.89 26.05 14.88
CA ALA A 220 -8.60 26.00 15.56
C ALA A 220 -7.97 24.60 15.53
N LEU A 221 -8.76 23.52 15.64
CA LEU A 221 -8.26 22.15 15.49
C LEU A 221 -7.79 21.89 14.05
N ALA A 222 -8.58 22.31 13.06
CA ALA A 222 -8.26 22.13 11.65
C ALA A 222 -6.96 22.86 11.27
N GLN A 223 -6.83 24.14 11.64
CA GLN A 223 -5.63 24.94 11.41
C GLN A 223 -4.39 24.34 12.08
N ARG A 224 -4.51 23.83 13.31
CA ARG A 224 -3.40 23.15 14.00
C ARG A 224 -2.98 21.87 13.29
N GLY A 225 -3.94 21.05 12.85
CA GLY A 225 -3.67 19.82 12.11
C GLY A 225 -3.00 20.10 10.76
N GLU A 226 -3.52 21.07 10.01
CA GLU A 226 -2.95 21.52 8.74
C GLU A 226 -1.51 22.04 8.94
N ALA A 227 -1.28 22.89 9.95
CA ALA A 227 0.06 23.39 10.27
C ALA A 227 1.03 22.27 10.70
N ALA A 228 0.54 21.21 11.34
CA ALA A 228 1.35 20.04 11.66
C ALA A 228 1.75 19.27 10.40
N VAL A 229 0.81 19.03 9.47
CA VAL A 229 1.09 18.39 8.18
C VAL A 229 2.07 19.23 7.36
N ARG A 230 1.83 20.54 7.23
CA ARG A 230 2.68 21.46 6.45
C ARG A 230 4.12 21.54 6.98
N ARG A 231 4.31 21.40 8.29
CA ARG A 231 5.65 21.34 8.91
C ARG A 231 6.35 19.99 8.71
N ALA A 232 5.59 18.91 8.64
CA ALA A 232 6.16 17.56 8.57
C ALA A 232 6.46 17.11 7.12
N PHE A 233 5.65 17.54 6.15
CA PHE A 233 5.71 17.06 4.78
C PHE A 233 6.08 18.18 3.82
N ARG A 234 7.12 17.95 3.00
CA ARG A 234 7.58 18.90 1.99
C ARG A 234 6.68 18.93 0.75
N LEU A 235 6.00 17.82 0.46
CA LEU A 235 5.07 17.72 -0.65
C LEU A 235 3.85 16.89 -0.25
N ILE A 236 2.67 17.36 -0.65
CA ILE A 236 1.41 16.64 -0.54
C ILE A 236 0.83 16.51 -1.95
N LEU A 237 0.66 15.27 -2.39
CA LEU A 237 0.09 14.91 -3.68
C LEU A 237 -1.44 14.87 -3.59
N LEU A 238 -2.11 14.97 -4.73
CA LEU A 238 -3.57 14.87 -4.83
C LEU A 238 -3.94 13.72 -5.77
N ALA A 239 -4.75 12.78 -5.28
CA ALA A 239 -5.18 11.63 -6.07
C ALA A 239 -6.03 12.02 -7.30
N GLU A 240 -6.79 13.11 -7.22
CA GLU A 240 -7.59 13.68 -8.31
C GLU A 240 -6.72 14.26 -9.44
N HIS A 241 -5.46 14.61 -9.12
CA HIS A 241 -4.47 15.14 -10.03
C HIS A 241 -3.24 14.24 -10.05
N PHE A 242 -3.46 12.92 -10.20
CA PHE A 242 -2.41 11.93 -10.00
C PHE A 242 -1.22 12.14 -10.95
N ASP A 243 -1.48 12.34 -12.25
CA ASP A 243 -0.43 12.52 -13.25
C ASP A 243 0.39 13.79 -12.99
N GLN A 244 -0.29 14.91 -12.70
CA GLN A 244 0.37 16.17 -12.33
C GLN A 244 1.16 16.00 -11.02
N SER A 245 0.60 15.25 -10.06
CA SER A 245 1.27 14.92 -8.80
C SER A 245 2.53 14.10 -9.03
N MET A 246 2.54 13.15 -9.97
CA MET A 246 3.74 12.39 -10.31
C MET A 246 4.80 13.26 -10.98
N VAL A 247 4.41 14.22 -11.82
CA VAL A 247 5.33 15.23 -12.37
C VAL A 247 5.94 16.06 -11.23
N LEU A 248 5.13 16.60 -10.32
CA LEU A 248 5.65 17.37 -9.17
C LEU A 248 6.59 16.53 -8.30
N LEU A 249 6.22 15.27 -8.03
CA LEU A 249 7.04 14.36 -7.24
C LEU A 249 8.38 14.06 -7.91
N ARG A 250 8.40 13.81 -9.22
CA ARG A 250 9.62 13.63 -10.02
C ARG A 250 10.57 14.80 -9.82
N HIS A 251 10.06 16.02 -10.02
CA HIS A 251 10.84 17.24 -9.87
C HIS A 251 11.35 17.43 -8.44
N ALA A 252 10.49 17.19 -7.45
CA ALA A 252 10.84 17.36 -6.04
C ALA A 252 11.86 16.34 -5.53
N LEU A 253 11.84 15.11 -6.05
CA LEU A 253 12.80 14.07 -5.71
C LEU A 253 14.05 14.07 -6.60
N CYS A 254 14.08 14.87 -7.66
CA CYS A 254 15.12 14.83 -8.69
C CYS A 254 15.29 13.43 -9.30
N TRP A 255 14.17 12.76 -9.56
CA TRP A 255 14.16 11.42 -10.13
C TRP A 255 14.01 11.46 -11.66
N PRO A 256 14.55 10.47 -12.38
CA PRO A 256 14.33 10.36 -13.81
C PRO A 256 12.86 10.03 -14.10
N LEU A 257 12.40 10.32 -15.32
CA LEU A 257 10.98 10.21 -15.67
C LEU A 257 10.46 8.77 -15.57
N ASP A 258 11.26 7.80 -16.04
CA ASP A 258 10.99 6.36 -15.97
C ASP A 258 10.74 5.84 -14.55
N ALA A 259 11.39 6.45 -13.55
CA ALA A 259 11.22 6.12 -12.14
C ALA A 259 9.87 6.53 -11.56
N VAL A 260 9.13 7.47 -12.19
CA VAL A 260 7.79 7.89 -11.74
C VAL A 260 6.64 7.37 -12.61
N VAL A 261 6.96 6.56 -13.63
CA VAL A 261 5.93 5.96 -14.49
C VAL A 261 5.18 4.89 -13.71
N SER A 262 3.86 5.04 -13.65
CA SER A 262 2.97 4.09 -13.00
C SER A 262 2.02 3.44 -14.02
N PHE A 263 1.75 2.15 -13.83
CA PHE A 263 0.69 1.48 -14.56
C PHE A 263 -0.64 1.70 -13.82
N SER A 264 -1.68 2.04 -14.56
CA SER A 264 -3.01 2.15 -13.99
C SER A 264 -3.50 0.77 -13.55
N LEU A 265 -3.49 0.53 -12.24
CA LEU A 265 -4.12 -0.63 -11.63
C LEU A 265 -5.55 -0.23 -11.26
N ASN A 266 -6.54 -0.82 -11.94
CA ASN A 266 -7.98 -0.55 -11.78
C ASN A 266 -8.50 0.76 -12.42
N ALA A 267 -8.04 1.12 -13.62
CA ALA A 267 -8.84 2.00 -14.48
C ALA A 267 -10.20 1.30 -14.73
N ARG A 268 -11.28 1.94 -14.30
CA ARG A 268 -12.65 1.58 -14.68
C ARG A 268 -13.13 2.58 -15.70
#